data_AF-A0A2G8TJ81-F1
#
_entry.id   AF-A0A2G8TJ81-F1
#
_cell.length_a   1.000
_cell.length_b   1.000
_cell.length_c   1.000
_cell.angle_alpha   90.00
_cell.angle_beta   90.00
_cell.angle_gamma   90.00
#
_symmetry.space_group_name_H-M   'P 1'
#
loop_
_entity.id
_entity.type
_entity.pdbx_description
1 polymer ?
#
loop_
_entity_poly.entity_id
_entity_poly.type
_entity_poly.pdbx_seq_one_letter_code
_entity_poly.pdbx_strand_id
1 'polypeptide(L)'
;MQVVYFSQELQARAPGVLGCLFNEDTKGWVSLIDVAAAIERRENVTVRPATETEMKRAEAVAALFDIGVQLGQKVEALLDQETPEVVRGTITAIREAMESVEAGPADLLDRKA
;
A
#
# COMPACT_ATOMS: atom_id res chain seq x y z
N MET A 1 18.68 15.03 -2.05
CA MET A 1 17.29 14.54 -1.97
C MET A 1 16.83 14.06 -3.34
N GLN A 2 16.65 12.75 -3.50
CA GLN A 2 16.07 12.15 -4.71
C GLN A 2 14.58 11.88 -4.47
N VAL A 3 13.70 12.49 -5.26
CA VAL A 3 12.25 12.41 -5.09
C VAL A 3 11.59 11.80 -6.31
N VAL A 4 10.76 10.79 -6.07
CA VAL A 4 9.89 10.17 -7.07
C VAL A 4 8.49 10.74 -6.92
N TYR A 5 7.95 11.27 -8.02
CA TYR A 5 6.59 11.78 -8.10
C TYR A 5 5.63 10.70 -8.59
N PHE A 6 4.56 10.48 -7.84
CA PHE A 6 3.42 9.63 -8.16
C PHE A 6 2.18 10.49 -8.42
N SER A 7 1.21 9.96 -9.17
CA SER A 7 -0.03 10.70 -9.47
C SER A 7 -0.90 10.92 -8.22
N GLN A 8 -1.62 12.04 -8.18
CA GLN A 8 -2.57 12.34 -7.10
C GLN A 8 -3.71 11.33 -7.01
N GLU A 9 -4.10 10.72 -8.13
CA GLU A 9 -5.12 9.67 -8.18
C GLU A 9 -4.75 8.48 -7.27
N LEU A 10 -3.47 8.12 -7.25
CA LEU A 10 -2.97 7.01 -6.46
C LEU A 10 -2.97 7.33 -4.96
N GLN A 11 -2.61 8.56 -4.58
CA GLN A 11 -2.78 9.04 -3.21
C GLN A 11 -4.25 9.04 -2.80
N ALA A 12 -5.15 9.50 -3.66
CA ALA A 12 -6.58 9.59 -3.34
C ALA A 12 -7.22 8.22 -3.03
N ARG A 13 -6.70 7.13 -3.63
CA ARG A 13 -7.14 5.77 -3.35
C ARG A 13 -6.70 5.26 -1.97
N ALA A 14 -5.52 5.65 -1.49
CA ALA A 14 -4.99 5.22 -0.20
C ALA A 14 -4.35 6.37 0.59
N PRO A 15 -5.13 7.38 1.02
CA PRO A 15 -4.61 8.68 1.49
C PRO A 15 -3.85 8.64 2.84
N GLY A 16 -3.79 7.50 3.52
CA GLY A 16 -2.96 7.28 4.72
C GLY A 16 -1.75 6.36 4.51
N VAL A 17 -1.62 5.78 3.31
CA VAL A 17 -0.56 4.79 3.00
C VAL A 17 0.35 5.30 1.88
N LEU A 18 -0.22 6.05 0.94
CA LEU A 18 0.47 6.55 -0.24
C LEU A 18 0.48 8.09 -0.23
N GLY A 19 1.58 8.66 -0.73
CA GLY A 19 1.74 10.09 -0.97
C GLY A 19 2.04 10.38 -2.43
N CYS A 20 2.18 11.66 -2.78
CA CYS A 20 2.58 12.05 -4.14
C CYS A 20 4.10 12.13 -4.34
N LEU A 21 4.87 12.30 -3.28
CA LEU A 21 6.32 12.51 -3.34
C LEU A 21 7.00 11.52 -2.42
N PHE A 22 7.81 10.64 -2.99
CA PHE A 22 8.57 9.64 -2.24
C PHE A 22 10.05 9.99 -2.27
N ASN A 23 10.67 10.16 -1.11
CA ASN A 23 12.09 10.36 -1.00
C ASN A 23 12.82 9.02 -1.04
N GLU A 24 13.62 8.78 -2.08
CA GLU A 24 14.38 7.55 -2.26
C GLU A 24 15.51 7.39 -1.24
N ASP A 25 16.05 8.50 -0.73
CA ASP A 25 17.16 8.48 0.21
C ASP A 25 16.69 7.99 1.59
N THR A 26 15.51 8.42 2.02
CA THR A 26 14.93 8.08 3.34
C THR A 26 13.87 6.97 3.28
N LYS A 27 13.51 6.52 2.07
CA LYS A 27 12.46 5.51 1.83
C LYS A 27 11.12 5.86 2.46
N GLY A 28 10.70 7.12 2.31
CA GLY A 28 9.45 7.60 2.92
C GLY A 28 8.73 8.65 2.07
N TRP A 29 7.43 8.77 2.29
CA TRP A 29 6.62 9.83 1.73
C TRP A 29 6.98 11.17 2.37
N VAL A 30 7.08 12.20 1.54
CA VAL A 30 7.41 13.56 1.94
C VAL A 30 6.37 14.54 1.40
N SER A 31 6.27 15.69 2.04
CA SER A 31 5.43 16.79 1.59
C SER A 31 6.22 17.77 0.71
N LEU A 32 5.50 18.69 0.06
CA LEU A 32 6.14 19.83 -0.60
C LEU A 32 6.91 20.73 0.37
N ILE A 33 6.50 20.78 1.64
CA ILE A 33 7.19 21.56 2.68
C ILE A 33 8.59 20.97 2.94
N ASP A 34 8.69 19.64 2.99
CA ASP A 34 9.98 18.96 3.18
C ASP A 34 10.94 19.21 2.02
N VAL A 35 10.40 19.20 0.79
CA VAL A 35 11.15 19.53 -0.42
C VAL A 35 11.60 20.99 -0.40
N ALA A 36 10.71 21.92 -0.04
CA ALA A 36 11.05 23.34 0.07
C ALA A 36 12.14 23.56 1.13
N ALA A 37 12.03 22.93 2.29
CA ALA A 37 13.03 23.03 3.36
C ALA A 37 14.40 22.46 2.92
N ALA A 38 14.44 21.40 2.12
CA ALA A 38 15.68 20.88 1.55
C ALA A 38 16.34 21.89 0.58
N ILE A 39 15.55 22.56 -0.26
CA ILE A 39 16.02 23.62 -1.17
C ILE A 39 16.56 24.81 -0.36
N GLU A 40 15.87 25.24 0.69
CA GLU A 40 16.32 26.34 1.57
C GLU A 40 17.65 26.02 2.25
N ARG A 41 17.87 24.76 2.62
CA ARG A 41 19.16 24.25 3.14
C ARG A 41 20.24 24.11 2.06
N ARG A 42 19.96 24.49 0.81
CA ARG A 42 20.83 24.36 -0.36
C ARG A 42 21.22 22.91 -0.67
N GLU A 43 20.36 21.96 -0.29
CA GLU A 43 20.54 20.57 -0.71
C GLU A 43 20.23 20.44 -2.20
N ASN A 44 20.90 19.51 -2.88
CA ASN A 44 20.55 19.17 -4.25
C ASN A 44 19.28 18.33 -4.25
N VAL A 45 18.23 18.85 -4.89
CA VAL A 45 16.92 18.20 -5.00
C VAL A 45 16.68 17.82 -6.46
N THR A 46 16.49 16.54 -6.71
CA THR A 46 16.09 16.01 -8.02
C THR A 46 14.70 15.41 -7.89
N VAL A 47 13.78 15.82 -8.76
CA VAL A 47 12.43 15.25 -8.86
C VAL A 47 12.28 14.56 -10.21
N ARG A 48 11.82 13.31 -10.19
CA ARG A 48 11.54 12.52 -11.40
C ARG A 48 10.14 11.90 -11.33
N PRO A 49 9.49 11.62 -12.46
CA PRO A 49 8.29 10.79 -12.46
C PRO A 49 8.63 9.37 -12.00
N ALA A 50 7.63 8.69 -11.41
CA ALA A 50 7.68 7.25 -11.17
C ALA A 50 7.85 6.48 -12.49
N THR A 51 8.67 5.45 -12.45
CA THR A 51 8.77 4.45 -13.52
C THR A 51 7.52 3.57 -13.56
N GLU A 52 7.30 2.87 -14.67
CA GLU A 52 6.19 1.93 -14.80
C GLU A 52 6.20 0.85 -13.70
N THR A 53 7.38 0.35 -13.33
CA THR A 53 7.52 -0.65 -12.26
C THR A 53 7.14 -0.07 -10.89
N GLU A 54 7.55 1.16 -10.59
CA GLU A 54 7.19 1.84 -9.34
C GLU A 54 5.68 2.12 -9.28
N MET A 55 5.09 2.56 -10.39
CA MET A 55 3.64 2.75 -10.50
C MET A 55 2.87 1.46 -10.25
N LYS A 56 3.26 0.35 -10.91
CA LYS A 56 2.63 -0.96 -10.68
C LYS A 56 2.69 -1.42 -9.22
N ARG A 57 3.81 -1.17 -8.55
CA ARG A 57 3.96 -1.49 -7.12
C ARG A 57 3.03 -0.63 -6.26
N ALA A 58 2.98 0.66 -6.54
CA ALA A 58 2.12 1.60 -5.82
C ALA A 58 0.63 1.26 -6.04
N GLU A 59 0.25 0.87 -7.25
CA GLU A 59 -1.11 0.41 -7.59
C GLU A 59 -1.47 -0.88 -6.85
N ALA A 60 -0.54 -1.83 -6.73
CA ALA A 60 -0.74 -3.04 -5.95
C ALA A 60 -0.96 -2.73 -4.46
N VAL A 61 -0.20 -1.78 -3.90
CA VAL A 61 -0.40 -1.32 -2.51
C VAL A 61 -1.76 -0.65 -2.35
N ALA A 62 -2.18 0.20 -3.29
CA ALA A 62 -3.51 0.80 -3.27
C ALA A 62 -4.62 -0.26 -3.33
N ALA A 63 -4.47 -1.28 -4.17
CA ALA A 63 -5.44 -2.38 -4.25
C ALA A 63 -5.50 -3.19 -2.94
N LEU A 64 -4.37 -3.45 -2.29
CA LEU A 64 -4.34 -4.11 -0.98
C LEU A 64 -5.04 -3.28 0.11
N PHE A 65 -4.85 -1.96 0.08
CA PHE A 65 -5.58 -1.06 0.97
C PHE A 65 -7.09 -1.13 0.74
N ASP A 66 -7.54 -1.09 -0.52
CA ASP A 66 -8.95 -1.20 -0.89
C ASP A 66 -9.57 -2.53 -0.41
N ILE A 67 -8.84 -3.64 -0.57
CA ILE A 67 -9.25 -4.96 -0.06
C ILE A 67 -9.36 -4.95 1.46
N GLY A 68 -8.38 -4.35 2.16
CA GLY A 68 -8.38 -4.24 3.61
C GLY A 68 -9.59 -3.46 4.14
N VAL A 69 -9.95 -2.35 3.48
CA VAL A 69 -11.15 -1.56 3.82
C VAL A 69 -12.42 -2.39 3.65
N GLN A 70 -12.57 -3.09 2.51
CA GLN A 70 -13.74 -3.95 2.26
C GLN A 70 -13.84 -5.09 3.27
N LEU A 71 -12.71 -5.68 3.64
CA LEU A 71 -12.67 -6.73 4.66
C LEU A 71 -13.08 -6.19 6.03
N GLY A 72 -12.57 -5.01 6.42
CA GLY A 72 -12.95 -4.33 7.66
C GLY A 72 -14.46 -4.09 7.74
N GLN A 73 -15.06 -3.56 6.67
CA GLN A 73 -16.51 -3.35 6.58
C GLN A 73 -17.31 -4.65 6.72
N LYS A 74 -16.84 -5.75 6.11
CA LYS A 74 -17.48 -7.06 6.24
C LYS A 74 -17.39 -7.60 7.67
N VAL A 75 -16.24 -7.44 8.33
CA VAL A 75 -16.05 -7.87 9.72
C VAL A 75 -16.94 -7.06 10.65
N GLU A 76 -16.98 -5.73 10.48
CA GLU A 76 -17.87 -4.84 11.25
C GLU A 76 -19.34 -5.26 11.10
N ALA A 77 -19.82 -5.44 9.86
CA ALA A 77 -21.19 -5.88 9.60
C ALA A 77 -21.53 -7.26 10.20
N LEU A 78 -20.55 -8.16 10.32
CA LEU A 78 -20.73 -9.45 10.99
C LEU A 78 -20.82 -9.29 12.50
N LEU A 79 -19.96 -8.44 13.08
CA LEU A 79 -19.96 -8.18 14.53
C LEU A 79 -21.25 -7.49 14.99
N ASP A 80 -21.84 -6.64 14.14
CA ASP A 80 -23.12 -5.97 14.42
C ASP A 80 -24.34 -6.90 14.33
N GLN A 81 -24.22 -8.05 13.67
CA GLN A 81 -25.27 -9.08 13.64
C GLN A 81 -25.11 -10.01 14.85
N GLU A 82 -25.82 -9.72 15.94
CA GLU A 82 -25.75 -10.36 17.27
C GLU A 82 -26.08 -11.89 17.33
N THR A 83 -25.38 -12.73 16.57
CA THR A 83 -25.34 -14.19 16.81
C THR A 83 -23.89 -14.71 16.76
N PRO A 84 -23.28 -14.98 17.93
CA PRO A 84 -21.85 -15.34 18.04
C PRO A 84 -21.40 -16.54 17.19
N GLU A 85 -22.31 -17.46 16.87
CA GLU A 85 -21.99 -18.68 16.10
C GLU A 85 -21.79 -18.39 14.60
N VAL A 86 -22.57 -17.46 14.03
CA VAL A 86 -22.45 -17.06 12.61
C VAL A 86 -21.13 -16.30 12.39
N VAL A 87 -20.80 -15.40 13.32
CA VAL A 87 -19.56 -14.63 13.30
C VAL A 87 -18.33 -15.55 13.32
N ARG A 88 -18.33 -16.58 14.19
CA ARG A 88 -17.22 -17.53 14.28
C ARG A 88 -17.03 -18.33 13.00
N GLY A 89 -18.12 -18.78 12.36
CA GLY A 89 -18.07 -19.50 11.10
C GLY A 89 -17.50 -18.64 9.96
N THR A 90 -17.95 -17.39 9.85
CA THR A 90 -17.49 -16.49 8.79
C THR A 90 -16.04 -16.02 8.99
N ILE A 91 -15.63 -15.73 10.24
CA ILE A 91 -14.22 -15.41 10.54
C ILE A 91 -13.30 -16.58 10.20
N THR A 92 -13.72 -17.82 10.50
CA THR A 92 -12.96 -19.03 10.15
C THR A 92 -12.82 -19.16 8.63
N ALA A 93 -13.90 -18.96 7.87
CA ALA A 93 -13.85 -19.02 6.41
C ALA A 93 -12.97 -17.90 5.79
N ILE A 94 -13.01 -16.68 6.34
CA ILE A 94 -12.12 -15.59 5.93
C ILE A 94 -10.67 -15.96 6.19
N ARG A 95 -10.37 -16.51 7.37
CA ARG A 95 -9.03 -16.97 7.73
C ARG A 95 -8.53 -18.05 6.77
N GLU A 96 -9.34 -19.08 6.51
CA GLU A 96 -9.01 -20.14 5.55
C GLU A 96 -8.79 -19.57 4.14
N ALA A 97 -9.60 -18.60 3.71
CA ALA A 97 -9.40 -17.93 2.43
C ALA A 97 -8.07 -17.18 2.37
N MET A 98 -7.71 -16.46 3.44
CA MET A 98 -6.41 -15.78 3.54
C MET A 98 -5.22 -16.75 3.56
N GLU A 99 -5.37 -17.90 4.22
CA GLU A 99 -4.35 -18.96 4.28
C GLU A 99 -4.26 -19.76 2.95
N SER A 100 -5.34 -19.79 2.16
CA SER A 100 -5.37 -20.45 0.84
C SER A 100 -4.81 -19.60 -0.31
N VAL A 101 -4.60 -18.31 -0.09
CA VAL A 101 -3.88 -17.47 -1.06
C VAL A 101 -2.42 -17.90 -1.00
N GLU A 102 -2.03 -18.80 -1.91
CA GLU A 102 -0.65 -19.24 -2.08
C GLU A 102 0.29 -18.03 -2.18
N ALA A 103 1.34 -18.03 -1.37
CA ALA A 103 2.42 -17.07 -1.46
C ALA A 103 3.22 -17.29 -2.77
N GLY A 104 2.82 -16.65 -3.86
CA GLY A 104 3.71 -16.44 -5.03
C GLY A 104 4.32 -15.04 -4.97
N PRO A 105 5.64 -14.82 -5.17
CA PRO A 105 6.52 -15.49 -6.15
C PRO A 105 7.90 -15.93 -5.58
N ALA A 106 8.05 -16.11 -4.27
CA ALA A 106 9.33 -16.54 -3.69
C ALA A 106 9.75 -17.95 -4.15
N ASP A 107 8.78 -18.83 -4.45
CA ASP A 107 9.01 -20.22 -4.87
C ASP A 107 9.42 -20.38 -6.36
N LEU A 108 9.40 -19.31 -7.16
CA LEU A 108 9.80 -19.36 -8.57
C LEU A 108 11.30 -19.13 -8.80
N LEU A 109 12.03 -18.67 -7.78
CA LEU A 109 13.47 -18.36 -7.91
C LEU A 109 14.39 -19.56 -7.62
N ASP A 110 13.87 -20.64 -7.02
CA ASP A 110 14.66 -21.84 -6.68
C ASP A 110 14.63 -22.95 -7.74
N ARG A 111 13.92 -22.75 -8.88
CA ARG A 111 13.87 -23.75 -9.97
C ARG A 111 14.86 -23.53 -11.12
N LYS A 112 15.83 -22.64 -10.95
CA LYS A 112 17.00 -22.52 -11.85
C LYS A 112 18.29 -22.32 -11.04
N ALA A 113 18.75 -23.40 -10.43
CA ALA A 113 20.15 -23.61 -10.07
C ALA A 113 20.57 -25.00 -10.58
#